data_AF-A0A7X7GPR9-F1
#
_entry.id   AF-A0A7X7GPR9-F1
#
_cell.length_a   1.000
_cell.length_b   1.000
_cell.length_c   1.000
_cell.angle_alpha   90.00
_cell.angle_beta   90.00
_cell.angle_gamma   90.00
#
_symmetry.space_group_name_H-M   'P 1'
#
loop_
_entity.id
_entity.type
_entity.pdbx_description
1 polymer ?
#
loop_
_entity_poly.entity_id
_entity_poly.type
_entity_poly.pdbx_seq_one_letter_code
_entity_poly.pdbx_strand_id
1 'polypeptide(L)'
;MSSSATTYAELARIAAALSSPKRLRAFNLLLQRDLCVEEVAELLGESEANTAAHLKALRGVGLVSARKVGKRVYQRADRGPGLRLYLALRDAGEALSPALRLLEQELRHDESVAGLTPADLERTLRSRRTKLLDLRPRPEFDAGHLPGATSLPFADLAERLDRLPARRRLLVYCRGKYCPNAEEGTRVLRGAGFAAERLPFGVPEWVSSGRDLEAEVTS
;
A
#
# COMPACT_ATOMS: atom_id res chain seq x y z
N MET A 1 -5.04 -14.49 -39.07
CA MET A 1 -4.61 -14.93 -37.72
C MET A 1 -5.83 -14.92 -36.81
N SER A 2 -6.14 -16.03 -36.14
CA SER A 2 -7.37 -16.16 -35.34
C SER A 2 -7.39 -15.10 -34.23
N SER A 3 -8.47 -14.30 -34.17
CA SER A 3 -8.70 -13.21 -33.20
C SER A 3 -8.38 -13.62 -31.75
N SER A 4 -8.65 -14.89 -31.40
CA SER A 4 -8.36 -15.47 -30.08
C SER A 4 -6.86 -15.48 -29.73
N ALA A 5 -5.98 -15.84 -30.67
CA ALA A 5 -4.54 -15.92 -30.42
C ALA A 5 -3.93 -14.54 -30.13
N THR A 6 -4.40 -13.50 -30.83
CA THR A 6 -4.00 -12.12 -30.58
C THR A 6 -4.47 -11.65 -29.20
N THR A 7 -5.69 -11.99 -28.78
CA THR A 7 -6.22 -11.65 -27.45
C THR A 7 -5.38 -12.25 -26.33
N TYR A 8 -5.04 -13.54 -26.39
CA TYR A 8 -4.22 -14.17 -25.35
C TYR A 8 -2.78 -13.67 -25.34
N ALA A 9 -2.21 -13.29 -26.50
CA ALA A 9 -0.91 -12.64 -26.55
C ALA A 9 -0.92 -11.28 -25.83
N GLU A 10 -1.99 -10.50 -25.98
CA GLU A 10 -2.14 -9.21 -25.30
C GLU A 10 -2.29 -9.36 -23.79
N LEU A 11 -3.05 -10.37 -23.33
CA LEU A 11 -3.15 -10.70 -21.90
C LEU A 11 -1.81 -11.18 -21.33
N ALA A 12 -1.09 -12.03 -22.06
CA ALA A 12 0.22 -12.52 -21.66
C ALA A 12 1.24 -11.38 -21.51
N ARG A 13 1.19 -10.37 -22.40
CA ARG A 13 2.02 -9.16 -22.32
C ARG A 13 1.76 -8.37 -21.03
N ILE A 14 0.50 -8.23 -20.62
CA ILE A 14 0.14 -7.59 -19.34
C ILE A 14 0.67 -8.42 -18.16
N ALA A 15 0.46 -9.73 -18.16
CA ALA A 15 0.95 -10.63 -17.12
C ALA A 15 2.48 -10.56 -16.99
N ALA A 16 3.20 -10.59 -18.12
CA ALA A 16 4.66 -10.51 -18.17
C ALA A 16 5.20 -9.21 -17.53
N ALA A 17 4.48 -8.09 -17.65
CA ALA A 17 4.85 -6.85 -16.98
C ALA A 17 4.81 -6.97 -15.45
N LEU A 18 3.99 -7.85 -14.89
CA LEU A 18 3.91 -8.13 -13.45
C LEU A 18 4.81 -9.29 -13.00
N SER A 19 5.39 -10.08 -13.91
CA SER A 19 6.26 -11.23 -13.59
C SER A 19 7.68 -10.86 -13.10
N SER A 20 7.87 -9.69 -12.49
CA SER A 20 9.16 -9.27 -11.91
C SER A 20 8.95 -8.77 -10.49
N PRO A 21 9.72 -9.27 -9.49
CA PRO A 21 9.62 -8.80 -8.12
C PRO A 21 9.82 -7.29 -7.98
N LYS A 22 10.77 -6.71 -8.73
CA LYS A 22 11.06 -5.29 -8.73
C LYS A 22 9.93 -4.47 -9.36
N ARG A 23 9.31 -4.95 -10.45
CA ARG A 23 8.14 -4.29 -11.04
C ARG A 23 6.91 -4.34 -10.13
N LEU A 24 6.67 -5.47 -9.46
CA LEU A 24 5.60 -5.58 -8.46
C LEU A 24 5.82 -4.61 -7.30
N ARG A 25 7.06 -4.54 -6.79
CA ARG A 25 7.42 -3.60 -5.73
C ARG A 25 7.30 -2.14 -6.19
N ALA A 26 7.78 -1.81 -7.39
CA ALA A 26 7.65 -0.47 -7.98
C ALA A 26 6.18 -0.06 -8.11
N PHE A 27 5.34 -0.95 -8.63
CA PHE A 27 3.90 -0.70 -8.77
C PHE A 27 3.25 -0.49 -7.40
N ASN A 28 3.57 -1.31 -6.40
CA ASN A 28 3.07 -1.14 -5.04
C ASN A 28 3.48 0.21 -4.40
N LEU A 29 4.72 0.68 -4.65
CA LEU A 29 5.17 2.00 -4.19
C LEU A 29 4.38 3.12 -4.86
N LEU A 30 4.15 3.03 -6.17
CA LEU A 30 3.39 4.00 -6.95
C LEU A 30 1.88 4.04 -6.59
N LEU A 31 1.36 2.96 -6.02
CA LEU A 31 -0.01 2.97 -5.46
C LEU A 31 -0.10 3.89 -4.23
N GLN A 32 0.99 4.07 -3.47
CA GLN A 32 1.01 4.92 -2.28
C GLN A 32 1.05 6.41 -2.61
N ARG A 33 1.88 6.80 -3.58
CA ARG A 33 1.99 8.18 -4.10
C ARG A 33 2.65 8.20 -5.47
N ASP A 34 2.49 9.31 -6.19
CA ASP A 34 3.21 9.52 -7.44
C ASP A 34 4.71 9.78 -7.11
N LEU A 35 5.63 9.16 -7.87
CA LEU A 35 7.08 9.17 -7.60
C LEU A 35 7.87 9.46 -8.88
N CYS A 36 8.98 10.19 -8.81
CA CYS A 36 9.93 10.27 -9.92
C CYS A 36 10.82 9.01 -10.01
N VAL A 37 11.60 8.86 -11.08
CA VAL A 37 12.40 7.64 -11.32
C VAL A 37 13.45 7.48 -10.22
N GLU A 38 14.06 8.58 -9.81
CA GLU A 38 15.07 8.69 -8.77
C GLU A 38 14.53 8.20 -7.42
N GLU A 39 13.34 8.65 -7.02
CA GLU A 39 12.68 8.20 -5.79
C GLU A 39 12.33 6.70 -5.83
N VAL A 40 11.85 6.19 -6.97
CA VAL A 40 11.56 4.75 -7.12
C VAL A 40 12.87 3.95 -7.03
N ALA A 41 13.95 4.42 -7.66
CA ALA A 41 15.24 3.76 -7.68
C ALA A 41 15.81 3.63 -6.26
N GLU A 42 15.77 4.71 -5.48
CA GLU A 42 16.16 4.73 -4.07
C GLU A 42 15.35 3.71 -3.25
N LEU A 43 14.02 3.73 -3.37
CA LEU A 43 13.12 2.84 -2.61
C LEU A 43 13.24 1.36 -3.02
N LEU A 44 13.69 1.08 -4.25
CA LEU A 44 13.96 -0.27 -4.74
C LEU A 44 15.39 -0.75 -4.44
N GLY A 45 16.31 0.15 -4.10
CA GLY A 45 17.74 -0.14 -4.03
C GLY A 45 18.31 -0.55 -5.38
N GLU A 46 17.95 0.16 -6.46
CA GLU A 46 18.41 -0.10 -7.83
C GLU A 46 18.93 1.18 -8.49
N SER A 47 19.63 1.04 -9.64
CA SER A 47 20.01 2.19 -10.45
C SER A 47 18.80 2.83 -11.13
N GLU A 48 18.91 4.12 -11.43
CA GLU A 48 17.89 4.84 -12.21
C GLU A 48 17.65 4.20 -13.58
N ALA A 49 18.70 3.68 -14.24
CA ALA A 49 18.58 3.02 -15.54
C ALA A 49 17.74 1.73 -15.47
N ASN A 50 17.99 0.86 -14.49
CA ASN A 50 17.20 -0.36 -14.29
C ASN A 50 15.75 -0.02 -13.91
N THR A 51 15.60 0.96 -13.02
CA THR A 51 14.28 1.45 -12.59
C THR A 51 13.50 2.03 -13.76
N ALA A 52 14.13 2.83 -14.62
CA ALA A 52 13.50 3.37 -15.83
C ALA A 52 13.04 2.25 -16.78
N ALA A 53 13.80 1.17 -16.90
CA ALA A 53 13.40 0.00 -17.69
C ALA A 53 12.18 -0.71 -17.09
N HIS A 54 12.14 -0.89 -15.76
CA HIS A 54 10.97 -1.43 -15.06
C HIS A 54 9.72 -0.58 -15.26
N LEU A 55 9.83 0.74 -15.09
CA LEU A 55 8.73 1.68 -15.30
C LEU A 55 8.30 1.72 -16.76
N LYS A 56 9.23 1.63 -17.72
CA LYS A 56 8.91 1.55 -19.15
C LYS A 56 8.09 0.31 -19.48
N ALA A 57 8.43 -0.85 -18.92
CA ALA A 57 7.67 -2.08 -19.11
C ALA A 57 6.23 -1.94 -18.56
N LEU A 58 6.07 -1.38 -17.36
CA LEU A 58 4.76 -1.13 -16.76
C LEU A 58 3.93 -0.11 -17.56
N ARG A 59 4.55 0.95 -18.07
CA ARG A 59 3.89 1.93 -18.96
C ARG A 59 3.45 1.30 -20.28
N GLY A 60 4.24 0.39 -20.83
CA GLY A 60 3.93 -0.30 -22.10
C GLY A 60 2.64 -1.14 -22.08
N VAL A 61 2.10 -1.40 -20.88
CA VAL A 61 0.84 -2.13 -20.68
C VAL A 61 -0.22 -1.29 -19.96
N GLY A 62 0.01 0.02 -19.78
CA GLY A 62 -0.94 0.93 -19.14
C GLY A 62 -1.06 0.81 -17.62
N LEU A 63 -0.23 -0.01 -16.96
CA LEU A 63 -0.22 -0.10 -15.49
C LEU A 63 0.35 1.16 -14.85
N VAL A 64 1.26 1.86 -15.53
CA VAL A 64 1.83 3.12 -15.06
C VAL A 64 1.64 4.17 -16.14
N SER A 65 1.47 5.42 -15.73
CA SER A 65 1.49 6.61 -16.59
C SER A 65 2.59 7.57 -16.11
N ALA A 66 2.99 8.50 -16.96
CA ALA A 66 3.98 9.53 -16.62
C ALA A 66 3.38 10.92 -16.81
N ARG A 67 3.66 11.83 -15.88
CA ARG A 67 3.24 13.23 -15.92
C ARG A 67 4.42 14.13 -15.61
N LYS A 68 4.64 15.14 -16.46
CA LYS A 68 5.63 16.18 -16.19
C LYS A 68 5.05 17.20 -15.20
N VAL A 69 5.79 17.47 -14.12
CA VAL A 69 5.47 18.50 -13.12
C VAL A 69 6.72 19.35 -12.92
N GLY A 70 6.68 20.58 -13.44
CA GLY A 70 7.86 21.45 -13.51
C GLY A 70 8.99 20.78 -14.30
N LYS A 71 10.14 20.61 -13.64
CA LYS A 71 11.35 19.99 -14.22
C LYS A 71 11.39 18.46 -14.07
N ARG A 72 10.48 17.86 -13.29
CA ARG A 72 10.49 16.42 -12.97
C ARG A 72 9.39 15.66 -13.71
N VAL A 73 9.61 14.36 -13.92
CA VAL A 73 8.61 13.45 -14.50
C VAL A 73 8.19 12.45 -13.43
N TYR A 74 6.97 12.60 -12.95
CA TYR A 74 6.37 11.71 -11.97
C TYR A 74 5.67 10.55 -12.66
N GLN A 75 5.79 9.38 -12.07
CA GLN A 75 5.11 8.16 -12.45
C GLN A 75 3.89 7.99 -11.56
N ARG A 76 2.79 7.51 -12.14
CA ARG A 76 1.53 7.28 -11.45
C ARG A 76 1.01 5.89 -11.79
N ALA A 77 0.69 5.10 -10.77
CA ALA A 77 0.03 3.81 -10.95
C ALA A 77 -1.41 3.99 -11.43
N ASP A 78 -1.87 3.08 -12.28
CA ASP A 78 -3.29 2.93 -12.58
C ASP A 78 -4.03 2.41 -11.34
N ARG A 79 -4.88 3.26 -10.76
CA ARG A 79 -5.70 2.94 -9.58
C ARG A 79 -7.06 2.31 -9.95
N GLY A 80 -7.26 1.95 -11.22
CA GLY A 80 -8.46 1.29 -11.72
C GLY A 80 -8.20 -0.19 -12.02
N PRO A 81 -8.27 -0.64 -13.29
CA PRO A 81 -8.00 -2.03 -13.66
C PRO A 81 -6.65 -2.59 -13.17
N GLY A 82 -5.57 -1.80 -13.20
CA GLY A 82 -4.23 -2.20 -12.79
C GLY A 82 -4.13 -2.50 -11.30
N LEU A 83 -4.73 -1.65 -10.45
CA LEU A 83 -4.87 -1.93 -9.02
C LEU A 83 -5.65 -3.21 -8.76
N ARG A 84 -6.81 -3.40 -9.43
CA ARG A 84 -7.60 -4.64 -9.29
C ARG A 84 -6.81 -5.87 -9.70
N LEU A 85 -6.06 -5.80 -10.79
CA LEU A 85 -5.21 -6.89 -11.25
C LEU A 85 -4.10 -7.22 -10.23
N TYR A 86 -3.45 -6.20 -9.67
CA TYR A 86 -2.42 -6.38 -8.65
C TYR A 86 -2.97 -7.04 -7.37
N LEU A 87 -4.13 -6.59 -6.90
CA LEU A 87 -4.78 -7.19 -5.73
C LEU A 87 -5.26 -8.63 -6.03
N ALA A 88 -5.79 -8.88 -7.22
CA ALA A 88 -6.18 -10.24 -7.63
C ALA A 88 -4.97 -11.19 -7.71
N LEU A 89 -3.83 -10.72 -8.25
CA LEU A 89 -2.58 -11.49 -8.26
C LEU A 89 -2.12 -11.82 -6.84
N ARG A 90 -2.24 -10.85 -5.93
CA ARG A 90 -1.89 -11.03 -4.53
C ARG A 90 -2.75 -12.10 -3.86
N ASP A 91 -4.06 -11.95 -3.95
CA ASP A 91 -5.02 -12.84 -3.29
C ASP A 91 -4.94 -14.26 -3.89
N ALA A 92 -4.72 -14.38 -5.21
CA ALA A 92 -4.43 -15.66 -5.85
C ALA A 92 -3.09 -16.25 -5.39
N GLY A 93 -2.06 -15.41 -5.23
CA GLY A 93 -0.77 -15.83 -4.68
C GLY A 93 -0.91 -16.43 -3.28
N GLU A 94 -1.68 -15.79 -2.40
CA GLU A 94 -1.99 -16.30 -1.05
C GLU A 94 -2.74 -17.63 -1.14
N ALA A 95 -3.72 -17.77 -2.03
CA ALA A 95 -4.45 -19.03 -2.19
C ALA A 95 -3.57 -20.18 -2.72
N LEU A 96 -2.67 -19.87 -3.66
CA LEU A 96 -1.91 -20.86 -4.43
C LEU A 96 -0.52 -21.18 -3.85
N SER A 97 0.09 -20.27 -3.10
CA SER A 97 1.45 -20.41 -2.58
C SER A 97 1.45 -20.61 -1.06
N PRO A 98 1.70 -21.84 -0.57
CA PRO A 98 1.87 -22.08 0.86
C PRO A 98 2.96 -21.19 1.48
N ALA A 99 4.04 -20.93 0.75
CA ALA A 99 5.12 -20.06 1.21
C ALA A 99 4.63 -18.62 1.44
N LEU A 100 3.79 -18.08 0.54
CA LEU A 100 3.25 -16.73 0.71
C LEU A 100 2.26 -16.66 1.88
N ARG A 101 1.47 -17.72 2.11
CA ARG A 101 0.61 -17.82 3.30
C ARG A 101 1.41 -17.80 4.60
N LEU A 102 2.51 -18.55 4.67
CA LEU A 102 3.36 -18.59 5.85
C LEU A 102 3.98 -17.20 6.12
N LEU A 103 4.51 -16.55 5.08
CA LEU A 103 5.03 -15.17 5.20
C LEU A 103 3.95 -14.19 5.66
N GLU A 104 2.72 -14.33 5.20
CA GLU A 104 1.61 -13.50 5.65
C GLU A 104 1.22 -13.80 7.11
N GLN A 105 1.19 -15.07 7.50
CA GLN A 105 0.91 -15.49 8.87
C GLN A 105 1.97 -15.00 9.87
N GLU A 106 3.25 -15.04 9.50
CA GLU A 106 4.33 -14.44 10.30
C GLU A 106 4.14 -12.93 10.50
N LEU A 107 3.54 -12.26 9.51
CA LEU A 107 3.19 -10.85 9.60
C LEU A 107 1.86 -10.60 10.32
N ARG A 108 1.01 -11.61 10.57
CA ARG A 108 -0.31 -11.47 11.20
C ARG A 108 -0.30 -12.13 12.58
N HIS A 109 -0.02 -11.37 13.66
CA HIS A 109 -0.19 -11.89 15.02
C HIS A 109 -1.57 -11.62 15.64
N ASP A 110 -2.49 -10.95 14.93
CA ASP A 110 -3.75 -10.49 15.51
C ASP A 110 -4.98 -10.91 14.71
N GLU A 111 -5.68 -11.91 15.22
CA GLU A 111 -6.92 -12.42 14.61
C GLU A 111 -8.13 -11.50 14.85
N SER A 112 -8.07 -10.62 15.87
CA SER A 112 -9.24 -9.85 16.34
C SER A 112 -9.81 -8.86 15.32
N VAL A 113 -8.99 -8.47 14.34
CA VAL A 113 -9.33 -7.52 13.27
C VAL A 113 -9.23 -8.11 11.88
N ALA A 114 -8.97 -9.42 11.76
CA ALA A 114 -8.79 -10.10 10.47
C ALA A 114 -10.02 -9.99 9.54
N GLY A 115 -11.21 -9.73 10.10
CA GLY A 115 -12.46 -9.56 9.36
C GLY A 115 -12.94 -8.12 9.17
N LEU A 116 -12.21 -7.10 9.66
CA LEU A 116 -12.63 -5.71 9.44
C LEU A 116 -12.52 -5.36 7.95
N THR A 117 -13.64 -4.90 7.38
CA THR A 117 -13.68 -4.34 6.03
C THR A 117 -13.52 -2.82 6.04
N PRO A 118 -13.24 -2.18 4.88
CA PRO A 118 -13.28 -0.72 4.76
C PRO A 118 -14.60 -0.09 5.25
N ALA A 119 -15.75 -0.75 5.01
CA ALA A 119 -17.05 -0.29 5.50
C ALA A 119 -17.16 -0.35 7.03
N ASP A 120 -16.61 -1.39 7.64
CA ASP A 120 -16.62 -1.58 9.10
C ASP A 120 -15.73 -0.54 9.79
N LEU A 121 -14.60 -0.20 9.17
CA LEU A 121 -13.70 0.82 9.68
C LEU A 121 -14.40 2.19 9.76
N GLU A 122 -15.10 2.63 8.72
CA GLU A 122 -15.85 3.90 8.76
C GLU A 122 -16.85 3.93 9.91
N ARG A 123 -17.60 2.84 10.11
CA ARG A 123 -18.55 2.74 11.23
C ARG A 123 -17.84 2.79 12.57
N THR A 124 -16.70 2.11 12.69
CA THR A 124 -15.88 2.07 13.91
C THR A 124 -15.39 3.46 14.30
N LEU A 125 -14.89 4.24 13.33
CA LEU A 125 -14.30 5.56 13.58
C LEU A 125 -15.33 6.61 14.03
N ARG A 126 -16.61 6.46 13.67
CA ARG A 126 -17.69 7.36 14.12
C ARG A 126 -17.89 7.36 15.63
N SER A 127 -17.56 6.27 16.32
CA SER A 127 -17.72 6.13 17.78
C SER A 127 -16.77 7.02 18.60
N ARG A 128 -15.72 7.60 17.98
CA ARG A 128 -14.63 8.37 18.60
C ARG A 128 -13.84 7.66 19.72
N ARG A 129 -14.12 6.38 19.99
CA ARG A 129 -13.39 5.53 20.94
C ARG A 129 -12.14 4.89 20.34
N THR A 130 -12.04 4.91 19.01
CA THR A 130 -10.93 4.36 18.24
C THR A 130 -10.16 5.47 17.54
N LYS A 131 -8.83 5.34 17.49
CA LYS A 131 -7.95 6.22 16.73
C LYS A 131 -7.27 5.41 15.63
N LEU A 132 -7.25 5.95 14.41
CA LEU A 132 -6.56 5.36 13.28
C LEU A 132 -5.19 6.01 13.11
N LEU A 133 -4.14 5.20 13.00
CA LEU A 133 -2.75 5.62 12.84
C LEU A 133 -2.21 5.12 11.49
N ASP A 134 -1.63 6.04 10.72
CA ASP A 134 -0.91 5.75 9.47
C ASP A 134 0.59 5.76 9.77
N LEU A 135 1.24 4.60 9.61
CA LEU A 135 2.68 4.44 9.85
C LEU A 135 3.55 4.68 8.61
N ARG A 136 2.94 5.06 7.47
CA ARG A 136 3.69 5.38 6.27
C ARG A 136 4.52 6.66 6.44
N PRO A 137 5.60 6.84 5.65
CA PRO A 137 6.32 8.10 5.60
C PRO A 137 5.39 9.28 5.31
N ARG A 138 5.71 10.44 5.89
CA ARG A 138 4.88 11.65 5.78
C ARG A 138 4.49 12.01 4.34
N PRO A 139 5.38 11.94 3.31
CA PRO A 139 4.98 12.20 1.93
C PRO A 139 3.90 11.25 1.37
N GLU A 140 3.79 10.02 1.87
CA GLU A 140 2.73 9.08 1.47
C GLU A 140 1.41 9.39 2.19
N PHE A 141 1.47 9.84 3.44
CA PHE A 141 0.30 10.33 4.17
C PHE A 141 -0.28 11.58 3.49
N ASP A 142 0.57 12.56 3.21
CA ASP A 142 0.16 13.85 2.62
C ASP A 142 -0.46 13.68 1.23
N ALA A 143 0.06 12.73 0.45
CA ALA A 143 -0.45 12.41 -0.89
C ALA A 143 -1.84 11.73 -0.88
N GLY A 144 -2.26 11.18 0.26
CA GLY A 144 -3.55 10.53 0.43
C GLY A 144 -3.51 9.43 1.50
N HIS A 145 -4.43 9.49 2.46
CA HIS A 145 -4.55 8.57 3.59
C HIS A 145 -6.01 8.18 3.86
N LEU A 146 -6.21 7.18 4.72
CA LEU A 146 -7.56 6.76 5.10
C LEU A 146 -8.25 7.85 5.93
N PRO A 147 -9.55 8.11 5.70
CA PRO A 147 -10.28 9.14 6.44
C PRO A 147 -10.18 9.03 7.97
N GLY A 148 -9.86 10.15 8.63
CA GLY A 148 -9.70 10.22 10.08
C GLY A 148 -8.40 9.62 10.64
N ALA A 149 -7.48 9.19 9.77
CA ALA A 149 -6.16 8.73 10.17
C ALA A 149 -5.31 9.88 10.76
N THR A 150 -4.32 9.53 11.57
CA THR A 150 -3.30 10.46 12.05
C THR A 150 -1.94 9.93 11.68
N SER A 151 -1.13 10.79 11.08
CA SER A 151 0.24 10.47 10.70
C SER A 151 1.08 10.19 11.94
N LEU A 152 1.67 9.00 11.98
CA LEU A 152 2.72 8.64 12.92
C LEU A 152 3.70 7.73 12.19
N PRO A 153 4.58 8.28 11.35
CA PRO A 153 5.51 7.49 10.55
C PRO A 153 6.27 6.49 11.42
N PHE A 154 6.45 5.26 10.93
CA PHE A 154 7.09 4.20 11.72
C PHE A 154 8.45 4.60 12.30
N ALA A 155 9.24 5.38 11.55
CA ALA A 155 10.54 5.89 12.00
C ALA A 155 10.45 6.80 13.24
N ASP A 156 9.33 7.48 13.44
CA ASP A 156 9.09 8.40 14.55
C ASP A 156 8.34 7.74 15.72
N LEU A 157 7.92 6.47 15.57
CA LEU A 157 6.95 5.84 16.46
C LEU A 157 7.46 5.74 17.91
N ALA A 158 8.69 5.27 18.09
CA ALA A 158 9.26 5.04 19.42
C ALA A 158 9.43 6.34 20.22
N GLU A 159 9.72 7.45 19.55
CA GLU A 159 9.96 8.75 20.17
C GLU A 159 8.69 9.55 20.46
N ARG A 160 7.53 9.09 19.96
CA ARG A 160 6.26 9.83 20.04
C ARG A 160 5.13 9.05 20.74
N LEU A 161 5.47 7.99 21.47
CA LEU A 161 4.50 7.18 22.22
C LEU A 161 3.74 7.99 23.27
N ASP A 162 4.43 8.93 23.91
CA ASP A 162 3.91 9.89 24.88
C ASP A 162 2.82 10.83 24.32
N ARG A 163 2.78 11.03 23.00
CA ARG A 163 1.75 11.84 22.33
C ARG A 163 0.46 11.07 22.05
N LEU A 164 0.44 9.75 22.29
CA LEU A 164 -0.71 8.91 21.99
C LEU A 164 -1.73 8.87 23.13
N PRO A 165 -3.03 8.76 22.81
CA PRO A 165 -4.07 8.72 23.83
C PRO A 165 -4.08 7.38 24.58
N ALA A 166 -3.66 7.39 25.84
CA ALA A 166 -3.53 6.21 26.71
C ALA A 166 -4.84 5.41 26.99
N ARG A 167 -6.00 5.85 26.48
CA ARG A 167 -7.32 5.22 26.74
C ARG A 167 -8.16 4.94 25.50
N ARG A 168 -7.57 5.01 24.30
CA ARG A 168 -8.28 4.70 23.05
C ARG A 168 -7.72 3.43 22.44
N ARG A 169 -8.61 2.65 21.81
CA ARG A 169 -8.22 1.58 20.91
C ARG A 169 -7.49 2.20 19.71
N LEU A 170 -6.32 1.68 19.35
CA LEU A 170 -5.52 2.14 18.22
C LEU A 170 -5.65 1.14 17.08
N LEU A 171 -6.09 1.60 15.91
CA LEU A 171 -6.02 0.84 14.67
C LEU A 171 -4.84 1.35 13.87
N VAL A 172 -4.01 0.45 13.36
CA VAL A 172 -2.73 0.78 12.75
C VAL A 172 -2.69 0.23 11.32
N TYR A 173 -2.25 1.04 10.35
CA TYR A 173 -2.00 0.57 8.99
C TYR A 173 -0.72 1.15 8.38
N CYS A 174 -0.28 0.55 7.27
CA CYS A 174 0.86 0.96 6.47
C CYS A 174 0.49 0.79 4.98
N ARG A 175 1.43 0.38 4.11
CA ARG A 175 1.26 0.20 2.66
C ARG A 175 0.41 -1.01 2.25
N GLY A 176 -0.22 -1.70 3.19
CA GLY A 176 -1.05 -2.91 2.97
C GLY A 176 -0.47 -4.18 3.60
N LYS A 177 -0.99 -5.34 3.17
CA LYS A 177 -0.74 -6.67 3.78
C LYS A 177 0.73 -7.05 3.94
N TYR A 178 1.61 -6.65 3.02
CA TYR A 178 3.02 -7.03 3.04
C TYR A 178 3.96 -5.98 3.66
N CYS A 179 3.43 -4.90 4.26
CA CYS A 179 4.29 -3.95 4.97
C CYS A 179 4.64 -4.49 6.37
N PRO A 180 5.92 -4.79 6.67
CA PRO A 180 6.32 -5.27 8.00
C PRO A 180 6.14 -4.20 9.09
N ASN A 181 6.22 -2.91 8.74
CA ASN A 181 6.14 -1.82 9.71
C ASN A 181 4.77 -1.73 10.40
N ALA A 182 3.68 -2.19 9.77
CA ALA A 182 2.37 -2.22 10.42
C ALA A 182 2.36 -3.20 11.60
N GLU A 183 3.00 -4.36 11.40
CA GLU A 183 3.11 -5.40 12.42
C GLU A 183 4.10 -5.00 13.52
N GLU A 184 5.29 -4.54 13.12
CA GLU A 184 6.31 -4.04 14.05
C GLU A 184 5.78 -2.88 14.88
N GLY A 185 5.13 -1.90 14.25
CA GLY A 185 4.57 -0.75 14.96
C GLY A 185 3.45 -1.15 15.92
N THR A 186 2.61 -2.12 15.55
CA THR A 186 1.59 -2.66 16.45
C THR A 186 2.23 -3.34 17.66
N ARG A 187 3.32 -4.09 17.47
CA ARG A 187 4.07 -4.72 18.57
C ARG A 187 4.69 -3.69 19.51
N VAL A 188 5.33 -2.65 18.98
CA VAL A 188 5.89 -1.55 19.77
C VAL A 188 4.81 -0.88 20.62
N LEU A 189 3.66 -0.56 20.02
CA LEU A 189 2.52 0.05 20.73
C LEU A 189 2.00 -0.86 21.86
N ARG A 190 1.87 -2.17 21.61
CA ARG A 190 1.45 -3.13 22.65
C ARG A 190 2.47 -3.26 23.77
N GLY A 191 3.76 -3.32 23.44
CA GLY A 191 4.84 -3.34 24.42
C GLY A 191 4.84 -2.10 25.32
N ALA A 192 4.39 -0.96 24.79
CA ALA A 192 4.18 0.28 25.55
C ALA A 192 2.82 0.37 26.28
N GLY A 193 2.01 -0.70 26.27
CA GLY A 193 0.74 -0.79 26.99
C GLY A 193 -0.49 -0.27 26.25
N PHE A 194 -0.38 0.08 24.97
CA PHE A 194 -1.54 0.52 24.18
C PHE A 194 -2.36 -0.68 23.67
N ALA A 195 -3.69 -0.53 23.68
CA ALA A 195 -4.60 -1.44 22.98
C ALA A 195 -4.54 -1.16 21.46
N ALA A 196 -3.51 -1.69 20.80
CA ALA A 196 -3.27 -1.51 19.37
C ALA A 196 -3.56 -2.78 18.58
N GLU A 197 -4.18 -2.64 17.41
CA GLU A 197 -4.55 -3.72 16.50
C GLU A 197 -4.23 -3.31 15.05
N ARG A 198 -3.73 -4.26 14.27
CA ARG A 198 -3.28 -4.03 12.88
C ARG A 198 -4.44 -4.19 11.90
N LEU A 199 -4.71 -3.19 11.07
CA LEU A 199 -5.69 -3.35 10.00
C LEU A 199 -5.22 -4.38 8.94
N PRO A 200 -6.13 -5.23 8.43
CA PRO A 200 -5.80 -6.23 7.42
C PRO A 200 -5.64 -5.63 6.01
N PHE A 201 -5.85 -4.32 5.86
CA PHE A 201 -5.80 -3.60 4.60
C PHE A 201 -5.11 -2.23 4.76
N GLY A 202 -4.70 -1.63 3.64
CA GLY A 202 -4.15 -0.27 3.60
C GLY A 202 -4.81 0.57 2.51
N VAL A 203 -4.06 1.55 2.00
CA VAL A 203 -4.52 2.47 0.94
C VAL A 203 -4.96 1.75 -0.34
N PRO A 204 -4.21 0.76 -0.89
CA PRO A 204 -4.62 0.10 -2.13
C PRO A 204 -6.01 -0.55 -2.05
N GLU A 205 -6.31 -1.29 -0.98
CA GLU A 205 -7.60 -1.95 -0.81
C GLU A 205 -8.72 -0.96 -0.52
N TRP A 206 -8.43 0.11 0.23
CA TRP A 206 -9.37 1.19 0.47
C TRP A 206 -9.85 1.81 -0.84
N VAL A 207 -8.91 2.23 -1.68
CA VAL A 207 -9.19 2.79 -3.01
C VAL A 207 -9.90 1.77 -3.90
N SER A 208 -9.46 0.51 -3.88
CA SER A 208 -10.11 -0.54 -4.69
C SER A 208 -11.56 -0.83 -4.26
N SER A 209 -11.95 -0.47 -3.03
CA SER A 209 -13.35 -0.54 -2.57
C SER A 209 -14.23 0.62 -3.03
N GLY A 210 -13.70 1.50 -3.88
CA GLY A 210 -14.42 2.66 -4.42
C GLY A 210 -14.52 3.84 -3.44
N ARG A 211 -13.61 3.90 -2.46
CA ARG A 211 -13.60 4.95 -1.43
C ARG A 211 -12.50 5.97 -1.69
N ASP A 212 -12.81 7.21 -1.35
CA ASP A 212 -11.88 8.32 -1.47
C ASP A 212 -10.89 8.36 -0.28
N LEU A 213 -9.70 8.87 -0.57
CA LEU A 213 -8.69 9.18 0.44
C LEU A 213 -8.88 10.61 0.93
N GLU A 214 -8.55 10.85 2.19
CA GLU A 214 -8.28 12.20 2.69
C GLU A 214 -6.87 12.61 2.27
N ALA A 215 -6.70 13.86 1.85
CA ALA A 215 -5.38 14.45 1.63
C ALA A 215 -5.24 15.62 2.60
N GLU A 216 -4.03 15.81 3.14
CA GLU A 216 -3.76 17.02 3.91
C GLU A 216 -3.73 18.18 2.92
N VAL A 217 -4.73 19.06 2.98
CA VAL A 217 -4.74 20.29 2.18
C VAL A 217 -3.54 21.10 2.66
N THR A 218 -2.47 21.09 1.88
CA THR A 218 -1.33 21.98 2.09
C THR A 218 -1.86 23.39 1.90
N SER A 219 -2.12 24.06 3.02
CA SER A 219 -2.55 25.46 3.10
C SER A 219 -1.34 26.36 2.97
#